data_AF-A0A1G5Z409-F1
#
_entry.id   AF-A0A1G5Z409-F1
#
_cell.length_a   1.000
_cell.length_b   1.000
_cell.length_c   1.000
_cell.angle_alpha   90.00
_cell.angle_beta   90.00
_cell.angle_gamma   90.00
#
_symmetry.space_group_name_H-M   'P 1'
#
loop_
_entity.id
_entity.type
_entity.pdbx_description
1 polymer ?
#
loop_
_entity_poly.entity_id
_entity_poly.type
_entity_poly.pdbx_seq_one_letter_code
_entity_poly.pdbx_strand_id
1 'polypeptide(L)'
;MAVKAVKTDVYTWEGKDRKGAKMTGELTGQSPALVKAQLRKQGINPEKVRKKSTSIFSKGKRIKPLDIALFTRQMATMLKAGVPLLQAFDIIGEGFDNANMRKLVDQVKQEVAAGNSFAASLRKCPQYFDDLYCNLVDAGEQAGALDTLLDRVATYKEKSEALKTKIKKAMTYPTAVILVAAVVTGILLVKVVPQFESVFSGFGAQLPAFTVMVIGLSEFLQEWWWVVLGGFVGTFFGVKYALRRSERFRDWRDKWLLKLPLIGALMYKSAVARYARTLSTTFAAGVPLVEALDSVSGATGNVVFKRAVQRIRQDVSTGMQLNFSMRASGIFPNLAIQMTAIGEESGALDDMLDKVASFYEAEVDNLVDNLTSLMEPFIMVILGVVVGGLVVAMYLPIFQLGSAI
;
A
#
# COMPACT_ATOMS: atom_id res chain seq x y z
N MET A 1 44.32 -10.09 -11.49
CA MET A 1 44.32 -8.95 -10.54
C MET A 1 42.97 -8.23 -10.69
N ALA A 2 42.14 -8.19 -9.65
CA ALA A 2 40.83 -7.56 -9.71
C ALA A 2 40.97 -6.03 -9.75
N VAL A 3 40.55 -5.39 -10.84
CA VAL A 3 40.50 -3.93 -10.97
C VAL A 3 39.42 -3.42 -10.03
N LYS A 4 39.83 -2.73 -8.95
CA LYS A 4 38.89 -2.05 -8.03
C LYS A 4 38.04 -1.06 -8.82
N ALA A 5 36.73 -1.23 -8.80
CA ALA A 5 35.79 -0.26 -9.37
C ALA A 5 36.04 1.13 -8.76
N VAL A 6 36.24 2.12 -9.64
CA VAL A 6 36.61 3.48 -9.21
C VAL A 6 35.39 4.15 -8.57
N LYS A 7 35.47 4.43 -7.27
CA LYS A 7 34.39 5.12 -6.54
C LYS A 7 34.23 6.54 -7.09
N THR A 8 33.02 6.85 -7.54
CA THR A 8 32.58 8.20 -7.90
C THR A 8 31.80 8.82 -6.76
N ASP A 9 32.08 10.09 -6.47
CA ASP A 9 31.38 10.89 -5.46
C ASP A 9 30.65 12.05 -6.14
N VAL A 10 29.57 12.53 -5.52
CA VAL A 10 28.85 13.73 -5.99
C VAL A 10 29.53 14.98 -5.41
N TYR A 11 29.86 15.93 -6.27
CA TYR A 11 30.46 17.22 -5.91
C TYR A 11 29.48 18.35 -6.20
N THR A 12 29.29 19.25 -5.23
CA THR A 12 28.60 20.52 -5.45
C THR A 12 29.62 21.56 -5.91
N TRP A 13 29.30 22.29 -6.97
CA TRP A 13 30.18 23.30 -7.53
C TRP A 13 29.49 24.66 -7.70
N GLU A 14 30.28 25.72 -7.53
CA GLU A 14 29.93 27.09 -7.84
C GLU A 14 30.97 27.61 -8.84
N GLY A 15 30.52 28.21 -9.94
CA GLY A 15 31.41 28.71 -10.98
C GLY A 15 30.77 29.85 -11.77
N LYS A 16 31.52 30.41 -12.71
CA LYS A 16 31.03 31.44 -13.63
C LYS A 16 31.08 30.94 -15.06
N ASP A 17 30.02 31.18 -15.82
CA ASP A 17 30.03 30.98 -17.26
C ASP A 17 30.94 32.02 -17.96
N ARG A 18 31.24 31.84 -19.25
CA ARG A 18 32.02 32.77 -20.10
C ARG A 18 31.49 34.20 -20.07
N LYS A 19 30.20 34.40 -19.79
CA LYS A 19 29.55 35.72 -19.65
C LYS A 19 29.61 36.31 -18.23
N GLY A 20 30.30 35.64 -17.29
CA GLY A 20 30.42 36.08 -15.90
C GLY A 20 29.23 35.75 -14.99
N ALA A 21 28.18 35.12 -15.53
CA ALA A 21 27.01 34.69 -14.77
C ALA A 21 27.38 33.56 -13.80
N LYS A 22 27.01 33.72 -12.51
CA LYS A 22 27.22 32.70 -11.49
C LYS A 22 26.28 31.53 -11.76
N MET A 23 26.85 30.33 -11.85
CA MET A 23 26.12 29.08 -11.98
C MET A 23 26.54 28.12 -10.88
N THR A 24 25.56 27.36 -10.39
CA THR A 24 25.76 26.38 -9.33
C THR A 24 25.13 25.07 -9.76
N GLY A 25 25.77 23.95 -9.45
CA GLY A 25 25.24 22.66 -9.82
C GLY A 25 25.90 21.50 -9.08
N GLU A 26 25.47 20.29 -9.41
CA GLU A 26 26.04 19.05 -8.91
C GLU A 26 26.67 18.29 -10.07
N LEU A 27 27.85 17.73 -9.85
CA LEU A 27 28.54 16.90 -10.83
C LEU A 27 29.13 15.67 -10.14
N THR A 28 28.89 14.50 -10.71
CA THR A 28 29.50 13.25 -10.22
C THR A 28 30.88 13.09 -10.83
N GLY A 29 31.89 12.80 -10.01
CA GLY A 29 33.26 12.60 -10.48
C GLY A 29 34.09 11.79 -9.52
N GLN A 30 35.27 11.37 -9.97
CA GLN A 30 36.19 10.56 -9.15
C GLN A 30 37.07 11.44 -8.24
N SER A 31 37.31 12.70 -8.63
CA SER A 31 38.08 13.65 -7.83
C SER A 31 37.62 15.09 -8.09
N PRO A 32 37.84 16.02 -7.14
CA PRO A 32 37.53 17.44 -7.35
C PRO A 32 38.28 18.01 -8.56
N ALA A 33 39.48 17.51 -8.85
CA ALA A 33 40.29 17.96 -9.99
C ALA A 33 39.66 17.57 -11.33
N LEU A 34 39.13 16.33 -11.44
CA LEU A 34 38.44 15.85 -12.63
C LEU A 34 37.12 16.59 -12.86
N VAL A 35 36.37 16.86 -11.78
CA VAL A 35 35.15 17.69 -11.85
C VAL A 35 35.46 19.10 -12.32
N LYS A 36 36.52 19.74 -11.80
CA LYS A 36 36.97 21.07 -12.29
C LYS A 36 37.37 21.04 -13.76
N ALA A 37 38.06 20.00 -14.20
CA ALA A 37 38.46 19.84 -15.60
C ALA A 37 37.24 19.69 -16.53
N GLN A 38 36.22 18.92 -16.10
CA GLN A 38 34.98 18.73 -16.84
C GLN A 38 34.16 20.03 -16.93
N LEU A 39 34.07 20.80 -15.84
CA LEU A 39 33.40 22.10 -15.83
C LEU A 39 34.10 23.11 -16.76
N ARG A 40 35.44 23.13 -16.77
CA ARG A 40 36.20 23.98 -17.70
C ARG A 40 35.98 23.60 -19.17
N LYS A 41 35.85 22.30 -19.48
CA LYS A 41 35.49 21.84 -20.84
C LYS A 41 34.10 22.32 -21.25
N GLN A 42 33.18 22.47 -20.30
CA GLN A 42 31.83 23.01 -20.53
C GLN A 42 31.79 24.55 -20.56
N GLY A 43 32.94 25.24 -20.51
CA GLY A 43 33.01 26.70 -20.53
C GLY A 43 32.77 27.37 -19.18
N ILE A 44 32.66 26.59 -18.11
CA ILE A 44 32.40 27.08 -16.75
C ILE A 44 33.72 27.16 -16.00
N ASN A 45 34.05 28.33 -15.43
CA ASN A 45 35.21 28.49 -14.57
C ASN A 45 34.83 28.19 -13.10
N PRO A 46 35.27 27.06 -12.52
CA PRO A 46 34.83 26.64 -11.19
C PRO A 46 35.56 27.42 -10.08
N GLU A 47 34.81 28.16 -9.26
CA GLU A 47 35.33 28.90 -8.09
C GLU A 47 35.42 27.99 -6.85
N LYS A 48 34.37 27.21 -6.58
CA LYS A 48 34.34 26.24 -5.49
C LYS A 48 33.87 24.90 -6.00
N VAL A 49 34.58 23.84 -5.63
CA VAL A 49 34.15 22.44 -5.81
C VAL A 49 34.34 21.75 -4.48
N ARG A 50 33.24 21.36 -3.85
CA ARG A 50 33.26 20.66 -2.56
C ARG A 50 32.62 19.29 -2.73
N LYS A 51 33.22 18.27 -2.12
CA LYS A 51 32.58 16.97 -2.01
C LYS A 51 31.28 17.19 -1.23
N LYS A 52 30.14 16.80 -1.81
CA LYS A 52 28.87 16.89 -1.10
C LYS A 52 29.01 15.99 0.12
N SER A 53 28.97 16.59 1.31
CA SER A 53 28.87 15.82 2.55
C SER A 53 27.66 14.93 2.38
N THR A 54 27.88 13.61 2.40
CA THR A 54 26.81 12.62 2.48
C THR A 54 26.13 12.85 3.82
N SER A 55 25.16 13.77 3.84
CA SER A 55 24.29 13.95 4.99
C SER A 55 23.74 12.57 5.31
N ILE A 56 24.02 12.09 6.53
CA ILE A 56 23.54 10.80 7.05
C ILE A 56 21.99 10.79 7.06
N PHE A 57 21.35 11.97 6.93
CA PHE A 57 19.91 12.18 6.75
C PHE A 57 19.42 12.13 5.29
N SER A 58 20.31 12.03 4.29
CA SER A 58 19.97 11.81 2.88
C SER A 58 19.72 10.32 2.57
N LYS A 59 19.04 9.58 3.46
CA LYS A 59 18.38 8.35 3.02
C LYS A 59 17.29 8.79 2.05
N GLY A 60 17.45 8.48 0.77
CA GLY A 60 16.42 8.75 -0.24
C GLY A 60 15.06 8.26 0.24
N LYS A 61 13.97 8.87 -0.26
CA LYS A 61 12.62 8.46 0.12
C LYS A 61 12.43 6.97 -0.20
N ARG A 62 11.71 6.26 0.66
CA ARG A 62 11.37 4.85 0.40
C ARG A 62 10.59 4.76 -0.92
N ILE A 63 10.96 3.82 -1.78
CA ILE A 63 10.26 3.56 -3.04
C ILE A 63 8.83 3.11 -2.71
N LYS A 64 7.84 3.80 -3.27
CA LYS A 64 6.42 3.50 -3.09
C LYS A 64 5.93 2.58 -4.22
N PRO A 65 4.87 1.79 -4.01
CA PRO A 65 4.27 0.98 -5.07
C PRO A 65 3.84 1.81 -6.29
N LEU A 66 3.36 3.05 -6.08
CA LEU A 66 3.04 3.99 -7.15
C LEU A 66 4.26 4.37 -8.00
N ASP A 67 5.45 4.50 -7.40
CA ASP A 67 6.68 4.80 -8.15
C ASP A 67 7.00 3.66 -9.13
N ILE A 68 6.78 2.40 -8.71
CA ILE A 68 6.94 1.22 -9.58
C ILE A 68 5.89 1.22 -10.69
N ALA A 69 4.62 1.51 -10.38
CA ALA A 69 3.56 1.58 -11.38
C ALA A 69 3.86 2.63 -12.46
N LEU A 70 4.32 3.82 -12.05
CA LEU A 70 4.73 4.90 -12.96
C LEU A 70 5.93 4.48 -13.82
N PHE A 71 6.94 3.85 -13.23
CA PHE A 71 8.09 3.32 -13.97
C PHE A 71 7.64 2.34 -15.05
N THR A 72 6.79 1.37 -14.70
CA THR A 72 6.28 0.38 -15.66
C THR A 72 5.48 1.04 -16.78
N ARG A 73 4.60 1.99 -16.46
CA ARG A 73 3.82 2.73 -17.45
C ARG A 73 4.73 3.50 -18.41
N GLN A 74 5.72 4.22 -17.89
CA GLN A 74 6.66 4.98 -18.72
C GLN A 74 7.50 4.06 -19.60
N MET A 75 7.98 2.93 -19.08
CA MET A 75 8.70 1.92 -19.87
C MET A 75 7.82 1.39 -21.01
N ALA A 76 6.56 1.04 -20.73
CA ALA A 76 5.62 0.59 -21.75
C ALA A 76 5.41 1.65 -22.84
N THR A 77 5.20 2.92 -22.45
CA THR A 77 5.02 4.02 -23.40
C THR A 77 6.25 4.27 -24.26
N MET A 78 7.45 4.26 -23.68
CA MET A 78 8.71 4.46 -24.41
C MET A 78 8.95 3.33 -25.41
N LEU A 79 8.78 2.08 -24.99
CA LEU A 79 8.98 0.92 -25.86
C LEU A 79 7.94 0.85 -26.98
N LYS A 80 6.68 1.19 -26.69
CA LYS A 80 5.62 1.31 -27.70
C LYS A 80 5.91 2.41 -28.73
N ALA A 81 6.62 3.47 -28.32
CA ALA A 81 7.10 4.52 -29.22
C ALA A 81 8.37 4.12 -30.00
N GLY A 82 8.86 2.89 -29.85
CA GLY A 82 10.05 2.38 -30.52
C GLY A 82 11.37 2.86 -29.92
N VAL A 83 11.35 3.47 -28.73
CA VAL A 83 12.58 3.90 -28.05
C VAL A 83 13.36 2.68 -27.57
N PRO A 84 14.66 2.55 -27.89
CA PRO A 84 15.49 1.45 -27.42
C PRO A 84 15.48 1.31 -25.89
N LEU A 85 15.46 0.07 -25.39
CA LEU A 85 15.30 -0.24 -23.96
C LEU A 85 16.30 0.51 -23.05
N LEU A 86 17.59 0.53 -23.42
CA LEU A 86 18.63 1.23 -22.65
C LEU A 86 18.42 2.75 -22.62
N GLN A 87 17.93 3.34 -23.72
CA GLN A 87 17.63 4.76 -23.79
C GLN A 87 16.37 5.11 -22.97
N ALA A 88 15.36 4.23 -22.98
CA ALA A 88 14.18 4.39 -22.13
C ALA A 88 14.56 4.45 -20.65
N PHE A 89 15.48 3.57 -20.19
CA PHE A 89 16.01 3.62 -18.84
C PHE A 89 16.68 4.95 -18.49
N ASP A 90 17.46 5.54 -19.40
CA ASP A 90 18.11 6.83 -19.18
C ASP A 90 17.08 7.97 -18.98
N ILE A 91 16.12 8.07 -19.90
CA ILE A 91 15.10 9.12 -19.85
C ILE A 91 14.25 8.99 -18.57
N ILE A 92 13.85 7.77 -18.23
CA ILE A 92 13.00 7.50 -17.06
C ILE A 92 13.78 7.69 -15.76
N GLY A 93 15.05 7.27 -15.72
CA GLY A 93 15.94 7.46 -14.58
C GLY A 93 16.12 8.94 -14.23
N GLU A 94 16.26 9.81 -15.23
CA GLU A 94 16.35 11.26 -15.02
C GLU A 94 15.03 11.89 -14.54
N GLY A 95 13.89 11.33 -14.95
CA GLY A 95 12.55 11.84 -14.62
C GLY A 95 12.06 11.58 -13.19
N PHE A 96 12.69 10.68 -12.43
CA PHE A 96 12.26 10.38 -11.05
C PHE A 96 12.85 11.33 -10.01
N ASP A 97 12.00 12.04 -9.25
CA ASP A 97 12.46 12.84 -8.11
C ASP A 97 13.17 12.00 -7.04
N ASN A 98 12.67 10.79 -6.79
CA ASN A 98 13.17 9.92 -5.73
C ASN A 98 14.53 9.30 -6.08
N ALA A 99 15.59 9.75 -5.41
CA ALA A 99 16.96 9.25 -5.63
C ALA A 99 17.12 7.73 -5.45
N ASN A 100 16.31 7.07 -4.59
CA ASN A 100 16.36 5.61 -4.48
C ASN A 100 15.73 4.92 -5.69
N MET A 101 14.70 5.53 -6.28
CA MET A 101 14.09 5.02 -7.51
C MET A 101 15.07 5.15 -8.68
N ARG A 102 15.76 6.29 -8.81
CA ARG A 102 16.83 6.45 -9.81
C ARG A 102 17.90 5.38 -9.68
N LYS A 103 18.39 5.13 -8.47
CA LYS A 103 19.36 4.05 -8.20
C LYS A 103 18.83 2.67 -8.58
N LEU A 104 17.55 2.38 -8.34
CA LEU A 104 16.94 1.12 -8.75
C LEU A 104 16.91 1.00 -10.28
N VAL A 105 16.49 2.05 -10.98
CA VAL A 105 16.46 2.12 -12.44
C VAL A 105 17.87 1.95 -13.02
N ASP A 106 18.85 2.67 -12.48
CA ASP A 106 20.27 2.56 -12.86
C ASP A 106 20.82 1.15 -12.65
N GLN A 107 20.46 0.51 -11.53
CA GLN A 107 20.88 -0.86 -11.23
C GLN A 107 20.31 -1.85 -12.25
N VAL A 108 19.01 -1.74 -12.59
CA VAL A 108 18.39 -2.60 -13.60
C VAL A 108 18.97 -2.31 -14.99
N LYS A 109 19.19 -1.04 -15.33
CA LYS A 109 19.84 -0.63 -16.58
C LYS A 109 21.23 -1.25 -16.73
N GLN A 110 22.06 -1.21 -15.69
CA GLN A 110 23.41 -1.77 -15.72
C GLN A 110 23.40 -3.29 -15.97
N GLU A 111 22.44 -4.00 -15.39
CA GLU A 111 22.27 -5.44 -15.59
C GLU A 111 21.87 -5.77 -17.03
N VAL A 112 20.94 -5.01 -17.60
CA VAL A 112 20.54 -5.16 -19.01
C VAL A 112 21.68 -4.78 -19.95
N ALA A 113 22.40 -3.70 -19.66
CA ALA A 113 23.57 -3.27 -20.43
C ALA A 113 24.73 -4.29 -20.37
N ALA A 114 24.80 -5.09 -19.31
CA ALA A 114 25.74 -6.20 -19.18
C ALA A 114 25.32 -7.46 -19.98
N GLY A 115 24.17 -7.42 -20.66
CA GLY A 115 23.66 -8.50 -21.51
C GLY A 115 22.68 -9.45 -20.83
N ASN A 116 22.26 -9.17 -19.58
CA ASN A 116 21.19 -9.94 -18.96
C ASN A 116 19.82 -9.56 -19.55
N SER A 117 18.89 -10.51 -19.59
CA SER A 117 17.51 -10.20 -19.99
C SER A 117 16.87 -9.19 -19.03
N PHE A 118 15.89 -8.44 -19.52
CA PHE A 118 15.17 -7.48 -18.70
C PHE A 118 14.48 -8.19 -17.52
N ALA A 119 13.83 -9.33 -17.78
CA ALA A 119 13.19 -10.13 -16.74
C ALA A 119 14.19 -10.61 -15.67
N ALA A 120 15.36 -11.14 -16.07
CA ALA A 120 16.39 -11.60 -15.14
C ALA A 120 16.94 -10.44 -14.28
N SER A 121 17.08 -9.26 -14.87
CA SER A 121 17.54 -8.05 -14.18
C SER A 121 16.54 -7.60 -13.11
N LEU A 122 15.23 -7.68 -13.39
CA LEU A 122 14.17 -7.36 -12.43
C LEU A 122 14.10 -8.36 -11.28
N ARG A 123 14.31 -9.66 -11.54
CA ARG A 123 14.31 -10.72 -10.51
C ARG A 123 15.39 -10.53 -9.44
N LYS A 124 16.46 -9.79 -9.72
CA LYS A 124 17.47 -9.40 -8.71
C LYS A 124 16.91 -8.41 -7.66
N CYS A 125 15.75 -7.81 -7.92
CA CYS A 125 15.07 -6.85 -7.06
C CYS A 125 13.67 -7.34 -6.61
N PRO A 126 13.55 -8.52 -5.97
CA PRO A 126 12.25 -9.16 -5.67
C PRO A 126 11.38 -8.38 -4.67
N GLN A 127 11.99 -7.42 -3.97
CA GLN A 127 11.28 -6.52 -3.06
C GLN A 127 10.38 -5.49 -3.76
N TYR A 128 10.60 -5.26 -5.07
CA TYR A 128 9.85 -4.28 -5.87
C TYR A 128 9.11 -4.92 -7.05
N PHE A 129 9.69 -5.95 -7.64
CA PHE A 129 9.11 -6.69 -8.75
C PHE A 129 8.74 -8.10 -8.27
N ASP A 130 7.44 -8.40 -8.26
CA ASP A 130 6.93 -9.72 -7.91
C ASP A 130 7.11 -10.72 -9.06
N ASP A 131 6.96 -12.02 -8.77
CA ASP A 131 7.18 -13.09 -9.74
C ASP A 131 6.29 -12.92 -10.98
N LEU A 132 5.03 -12.52 -10.77
CA LEU A 132 4.09 -12.19 -11.84
C LEU A 132 4.64 -11.11 -12.78
N TYR A 133 5.15 -10.00 -12.25
CA TYR A 133 5.75 -8.95 -13.06
C TYR A 133 6.92 -9.49 -13.89
N CYS A 134 7.81 -10.23 -13.23
CA CYS A 134 9.00 -10.77 -13.89
C CYS A 134 8.64 -11.76 -14.99
N ASN A 135 7.67 -12.65 -14.74
CA ASN A 135 7.24 -13.67 -15.70
C ASN A 135 6.54 -13.05 -16.92
N LEU A 136 5.74 -11.99 -16.72
CA LEU A 136 5.11 -11.26 -17.83
C LEU A 136 6.13 -10.51 -18.68
N VAL A 137 7.15 -9.92 -18.05
CA VAL A 137 8.25 -9.29 -18.79
C VAL A 137 9.06 -10.33 -19.56
N ASP A 138 9.32 -11.50 -18.97
CA ASP A 138 10.05 -12.61 -19.60
C ASP A 138 9.31 -13.14 -20.83
N ALA A 139 8.01 -13.39 -20.70
CA ALA A 139 7.16 -13.81 -21.80
C ALA A 139 7.15 -12.75 -22.94
N GLY A 140 7.14 -11.47 -22.58
CA GLY A 140 7.12 -10.37 -23.55
C GLY A 140 8.46 -10.22 -24.28
N GLU A 141 9.56 -10.43 -23.56
CA GLU A 141 10.91 -10.40 -24.11
C GLU A 141 11.14 -11.59 -25.05
N GLN A 142 10.70 -12.79 -24.69
CA GLN A 142 10.80 -14.00 -25.53
C GLN A 142 9.90 -13.93 -26.77
N ALA A 143 8.70 -13.35 -26.64
CA ALA A 143 7.74 -13.22 -27.73
C ALA A 143 7.99 -11.97 -28.61
N GLY A 144 8.96 -11.11 -28.26
CA GLY A 144 9.19 -9.83 -28.95
C GLY A 144 8.03 -8.83 -28.81
N ALA A 145 7.14 -9.02 -27.84
CA ALA A 145 5.95 -8.21 -27.57
C ALA A 145 6.05 -7.49 -26.21
N LEU A 146 7.27 -7.07 -25.85
CA LEU A 146 7.60 -6.49 -24.55
C LEU A 146 6.81 -5.21 -24.25
N ASP A 147 6.57 -4.38 -25.27
CA ASP A 147 5.76 -3.16 -25.19
C ASP A 147 4.31 -3.47 -24.76
N THR A 148 3.70 -4.49 -25.37
CA THR A 148 2.32 -4.90 -25.16
C THR A 148 2.15 -5.53 -23.78
N LEU A 149 3.10 -6.38 -23.37
CA LEU A 149 3.03 -7.01 -22.05
C LEU A 149 3.36 -6.04 -20.92
N LEU A 150 4.31 -5.11 -21.10
CA LEU A 150 4.54 -4.05 -20.12
C LEU A 150 3.33 -3.13 -19.98
N ASP A 151 2.57 -2.85 -21.05
CA ASP A 151 1.34 -2.06 -20.97
C ASP A 151 0.27 -2.75 -20.10
N ARG A 152 0.15 -4.08 -20.23
CA ARG A 152 -0.70 -4.90 -19.38
C ARG A 152 -0.24 -4.90 -17.92
N VAL A 153 1.06 -5.07 -17.67
CA VAL A 153 1.63 -5.01 -16.32
C VAL A 153 1.43 -3.62 -15.69
N ALA A 154 1.62 -2.55 -16.46
CA ALA A 154 1.40 -1.18 -16.03
C ALA A 154 -0.05 -0.97 -15.60
N THR A 155 -1.00 -1.38 -16.45
CA THR A 155 -2.44 -1.28 -16.17
C THR A 155 -2.81 -2.06 -14.91
N TYR A 156 -2.26 -3.27 -14.74
CA TYR A 156 -2.46 -4.07 -13.54
C TYR A 156 -1.94 -3.37 -12.28
N LYS A 157 -0.71 -2.82 -12.30
CA LYS A 157 -0.11 -2.13 -11.15
C LYS A 157 -0.87 -0.85 -10.81
N GLU A 158 -1.28 -0.08 -11.81
CA GLU A 158 -2.08 1.14 -11.64
C GLU A 158 -3.43 0.84 -11.01
N LYS A 159 -4.21 -0.09 -11.56
CA LYS A 159 -5.52 -0.47 -11.00
C LYS A 159 -5.38 -1.04 -9.58
N SER A 160 -4.37 -1.88 -9.35
CA SER A 160 -4.10 -2.46 -8.04
C SER A 160 -3.75 -1.39 -6.99
N GLU A 161 -2.94 -0.39 -7.34
CA GLU A 161 -2.56 0.68 -6.42
C GLU A 161 -3.69 1.70 -6.24
N ALA A 162 -4.46 2.00 -7.29
CA ALA A 162 -5.65 2.84 -7.19
C ALA A 162 -6.66 2.24 -6.20
N LEU A 163 -6.94 0.93 -6.31
CA LEU A 163 -7.83 0.21 -5.39
C LEU A 163 -7.32 0.25 -3.95
N LYS A 164 -6.03 -0.06 -3.73
CA LYS A 164 -5.41 0.01 -2.39
C LYS A 164 -5.46 1.41 -1.80
N THR A 165 -5.18 2.42 -2.62
CA THR A 165 -5.20 3.82 -2.21
C THR A 165 -6.62 4.26 -1.86
N LYS A 166 -7.62 3.85 -2.64
CA LYS A 166 -9.03 4.14 -2.37
C LYS A 166 -9.47 3.57 -1.03
N ILE A 167 -9.20 2.28 -0.79
CA ILE A 167 -9.49 1.61 0.50
C ILE A 167 -8.78 2.34 1.67
N LYS A 168 -7.51 2.69 1.48
CA LYS A 168 -6.75 3.40 2.52
C LYS A 168 -7.32 4.80 2.81
N LYS A 169 -7.71 5.54 1.77
CA LYS A 169 -8.33 6.86 1.90
C LYS A 169 -9.67 6.77 2.63
N ALA A 170 -10.52 5.81 2.26
CA ALA A 170 -11.80 5.58 2.91
C ALA A 170 -11.65 5.25 4.41
N MET A 171 -10.59 4.54 4.80
CA MET A 171 -10.29 4.26 6.22
C MET A 171 -9.64 5.43 6.97
N THR A 172 -9.12 6.44 6.29
CA THR A 172 -8.36 7.53 6.93
C THR A 172 -9.30 8.45 7.71
N TYR A 173 -10.42 8.85 7.12
CA TYR A 173 -11.42 9.71 7.78
C TYR A 173 -11.99 9.09 9.07
N PRO A 174 -12.48 7.84 9.05
CA PRO A 174 -12.86 7.07 10.24
C PRO A 174 -11.84 7.10 11.37
N THR A 175 -10.59 6.81 11.03
CA THR A 175 -9.51 6.71 12.00
C THR A 175 -9.22 8.07 12.62
N ALA A 176 -9.24 9.14 11.81
CA ALA A 176 -9.02 10.50 12.29
C ALA A 176 -10.12 10.94 13.26
N VAL A 177 -11.38 10.71 12.92
CA VAL A 177 -12.50 11.14 13.79
C VAL A 177 -12.54 10.34 15.09
N ILE A 178 -12.34 9.01 15.05
CA ILE A 178 -12.25 8.19 16.27
C ILE A 178 -11.09 8.64 17.16
N LEU A 179 -9.94 8.99 16.57
CA LEU A 179 -8.79 9.49 17.31
C LEU A 179 -9.09 10.83 17.98
N VAL A 180 -9.70 11.78 17.25
CA VAL A 180 -10.14 13.07 17.82
C VAL A 180 -11.15 12.85 18.94
N ALA A 181 -12.16 12.01 18.73
CA ALA A 181 -13.15 11.66 19.74
C ALA A 181 -12.49 11.08 21.00
N ALA A 182 -11.59 10.12 20.85
CA ALA A 182 -10.85 9.53 21.97
C ALA A 182 -10.00 10.56 22.72
N VAL A 183 -9.36 11.50 22.02
CA VAL A 183 -8.60 12.59 22.64
C VAL A 183 -9.53 13.52 23.42
N VAL A 184 -10.65 13.96 22.82
CA VAL A 184 -11.62 14.85 23.49
C VAL A 184 -12.21 14.17 24.73
N THR A 185 -12.67 12.93 24.60
CA THR A 185 -13.17 12.13 25.74
C THR A 185 -12.10 11.95 26.82
N GLY A 186 -10.85 11.68 26.42
CA GLY A 186 -9.72 11.58 27.34
C GLY A 186 -9.49 12.88 28.12
N ILE A 187 -9.54 14.04 27.45
CA ILE A 187 -9.41 15.35 28.11
C ILE A 187 -10.57 15.60 29.09
N LEU A 188 -11.81 15.28 28.69
CA LEU A 188 -12.97 15.45 29.56
C LEU A 188 -12.84 14.60 30.83
N LEU A 189 -12.45 13.32 30.70
CA LEU A 189 -12.23 12.43 31.83
C LEU A 189 -11.06 12.91 32.71
N VAL A 190 -9.91 13.25 32.13
CA VAL A 190 -8.70 13.59 32.91
C VAL A 190 -8.76 14.97 33.57
N LYS A 191 -9.48 15.93 33.00
CA LYS A 191 -9.50 17.33 33.49
C LYS A 191 -10.85 17.79 34.02
N VAL A 192 -11.94 17.45 33.34
CA VAL A 192 -13.25 18.04 33.63
C VAL A 192 -13.98 17.26 34.73
N VAL A 193 -13.99 15.93 34.65
CA VAL A 193 -14.62 15.07 35.66
C VAL A 193 -14.06 15.29 37.08
N PRO A 194 -12.73 15.31 37.33
CA PRO A 194 -12.21 15.54 38.68
C PRO A 194 -12.50 16.95 39.23
N GLN A 195 -12.60 17.97 38.36
CA GLN A 195 -13.05 19.30 38.81
C GLN A 195 -14.48 19.24 39.36
N PHE A 196 -15.37 18.53 38.69
CA PHE A 196 -16.76 18.37 39.16
C PHE A 196 -16.85 17.51 40.42
N GLU A 197 -16.06 16.44 40.51
CA GLU A 197 -15.97 15.63 41.73
C GLU A 197 -15.58 16.46 42.95
N SER A 198 -14.56 17.32 42.83
CA SER A 198 -14.12 18.19 43.93
C SER A 198 -15.23 19.14 44.41
N VAL A 199 -16.07 19.63 43.49
CA VAL A 199 -17.24 20.45 43.83
C VAL A 199 -18.26 19.63 44.60
N PHE A 200 -18.57 18.41 44.15
CA PHE A 200 -19.60 17.57 44.80
C PHE A 200 -19.16 16.95 46.13
N SER A 201 -17.87 16.66 46.31
CA SER A 201 -17.35 16.16 47.59
C SER A 201 -17.64 17.10 48.77
N GLY A 202 -17.82 18.40 48.52
CA GLY A 202 -18.15 19.40 49.53
C GLY A 202 -19.63 19.39 49.98
N PHE A 203 -20.52 18.71 49.25
CA PHE A 203 -21.97 18.72 49.54
C PHE A 203 -22.44 17.57 50.44
N GLY A 204 -21.57 16.61 50.78
CA GLY A 204 -21.88 15.53 51.74
C GLY A 204 -22.97 14.54 51.30
N ALA A 205 -23.42 14.59 50.05
CA ALA A 205 -24.41 13.67 49.49
C ALA A 205 -23.75 12.49 48.76
N GLN A 206 -24.41 11.33 48.78
CA GLN A 206 -23.95 10.17 48.02
C GLN A 206 -24.17 10.42 46.52
N LEU A 207 -23.09 10.27 45.74
CA LEU A 207 -23.15 10.42 44.29
C LEU A 207 -23.91 9.23 43.64
N PRO A 208 -24.67 9.46 42.56
CA PRO A 208 -25.30 8.39 41.80
C PRO A 208 -24.28 7.36 41.29
N ALA A 209 -24.66 6.08 41.25
CA ALA A 209 -23.78 4.99 40.80
C ALA A 209 -23.17 5.23 39.40
N PHE A 210 -23.91 5.85 38.48
CA PHE A 210 -23.42 6.18 37.15
C PHE A 210 -22.32 7.25 37.18
N THR A 211 -22.46 8.27 38.03
CA THR A 211 -21.43 9.31 38.24
C THR A 211 -20.18 8.72 38.88
N VAL A 212 -20.34 7.83 39.87
CA VAL A 212 -19.22 7.13 40.52
C VAL A 212 -18.45 6.25 39.52
N MET A 213 -19.14 5.56 38.61
CA MET A 213 -18.50 4.78 37.55
C MET A 213 -17.64 5.66 36.63
N VAL A 214 -18.15 6.83 36.23
CA VAL A 214 -17.42 7.78 35.37
C VAL A 214 -16.22 8.40 36.09
N ILE A 215 -16.37 8.72 37.38
CA ILE A 215 -15.25 9.18 38.22
C ILE A 215 -14.18 8.09 38.32
N GLY A 216 -14.55 6.84 38.61
CA GLY A 216 -13.58 5.73 38.67
C GLY A 216 -12.85 5.48 37.35
N LEU A 217 -13.53 5.63 36.20
CA LEU A 217 -12.88 5.59 34.87
C LEU A 217 -11.91 6.76 34.68
N SER A 218 -12.27 7.94 35.17
CA SER A 218 -11.43 9.14 35.15
C SER A 218 -10.18 8.97 36.02
N GLU A 219 -10.32 8.49 37.26
CA GLU A 219 -9.20 8.21 38.18
C GLU A 219 -8.24 7.18 37.57
N PHE A 220 -8.78 6.07 37.04
CA PHE A 220 -7.99 5.05 36.35
C PHE A 220 -7.21 5.65 35.18
N LEU A 221 -7.85 6.47 34.35
CA LEU A 221 -7.16 7.13 33.23
C LEU A 221 -6.13 8.13 33.72
N GLN A 222 -6.38 8.91 34.78
CA GLN A 222 -5.43 9.89 35.30
C GLN A 222 -4.15 9.23 35.84
N GLU A 223 -4.28 8.14 36.58
CA GLU A 223 -3.14 7.45 37.19
C GLU A 223 -2.41 6.54 36.17
N TRP A 224 -3.16 5.87 35.28
CA TRP A 224 -2.64 4.84 34.36
C TRP A 224 -2.61 5.26 32.89
N TRP A 225 -2.74 6.55 32.53
CA TRP A 225 -2.77 7.00 31.12
C TRP A 225 -1.56 6.51 30.31
N TRP A 226 -0.38 6.48 30.92
CA TRP A 226 0.87 6.01 30.28
C TRP A 226 0.85 4.49 30.06
N VAL A 227 0.23 3.71 30.94
CA VAL A 227 0.00 2.27 30.74
C VAL A 227 -1.03 2.04 29.65
N VAL A 228 -2.11 2.82 29.62
CA VAL A 228 -3.13 2.73 28.56
C VAL A 228 -2.52 3.05 27.19
N LEU A 229 -1.76 4.14 27.09
CA LEU A 229 -1.09 4.54 25.85
C LEU A 229 0.00 3.54 25.46
N GLY A 230 0.82 3.10 26.43
CA GLY A 230 1.80 2.03 26.25
C GLY A 230 1.18 0.71 25.83
N GLY A 231 -0.01 0.37 26.35
CA GLY A 231 -0.80 -0.80 26.00
C GLY A 231 -1.33 -0.74 24.57
N PHE A 232 -1.84 0.42 24.13
CA PHE A 232 -2.24 0.62 22.73
C PHE A 232 -1.06 0.47 21.76
N VAL A 233 0.06 1.13 22.07
CA VAL A 233 1.29 1.05 21.26
C VAL A 233 1.84 -0.38 21.26
N GLY A 234 1.93 -1.01 22.43
CA GLY A 234 2.39 -2.38 22.62
C GLY A 234 1.52 -3.38 21.88
N THR A 235 0.20 -3.25 21.94
CA THR A 235 -0.74 -4.08 21.20
C THR A 235 -0.59 -3.88 19.69
N PHE A 236 -0.46 -2.64 19.23
CA PHE A 236 -0.26 -2.34 17.81
C PHE A 236 1.02 -2.99 17.26
N PHE A 237 2.15 -2.83 17.95
CA PHE A 237 3.41 -3.45 17.54
C PHE A 237 3.41 -4.96 17.75
N GLY A 238 2.77 -5.48 18.80
CA GLY A 238 2.61 -6.90 19.10
C GLY A 238 1.80 -7.62 18.02
N VAL A 239 0.64 -7.06 17.63
CA VAL A 239 -0.17 -7.57 16.51
C VAL A 239 0.63 -7.51 15.20
N LYS A 240 1.32 -6.40 14.93
CA LYS A 240 2.16 -6.28 13.72
C LYS A 240 3.29 -7.31 13.69
N TYR A 241 3.90 -7.58 14.84
CA TYR A 241 4.95 -8.60 14.99
C TYR A 241 4.37 -10.02 14.80
N ALA A 242 3.25 -10.32 15.47
CA ALA A 242 2.56 -11.61 15.36
C ALA A 242 2.13 -11.89 13.92
N LEU A 243 1.59 -10.90 13.20
CA LEU A 243 1.21 -11.04 11.80
C LEU A 243 2.39 -11.33 10.87
N ARG A 244 3.58 -10.80 11.18
CA ARG A 244 4.79 -11.07 10.40
C ARG A 244 5.36 -12.46 10.68
N ARG A 245 5.33 -12.92 11.94
CA ARG A 245 6.02 -14.14 12.36
C ARG A 245 5.15 -15.40 12.35
N SER A 246 3.85 -15.27 12.60
CA SER A 246 2.94 -16.42 12.74
C SER A 246 2.01 -16.53 11.54
N GLU A 247 2.19 -17.57 10.72
CA GLU A 247 1.27 -17.91 9.63
C GLU A 247 -0.11 -18.29 10.18
N ARG A 248 -0.16 -19.06 11.28
CA ARG A 248 -1.42 -19.44 11.93
C ARG A 248 -2.26 -18.23 12.34
N PHE A 249 -1.63 -17.20 12.92
CA PHE A 249 -2.33 -15.99 13.34
C PHE A 249 -2.82 -15.17 12.13
N ARG A 250 -2.01 -15.10 11.07
CA ARG A 250 -2.37 -14.44 9.82
C ARG A 250 -3.57 -15.12 9.15
N ASP A 251 -3.57 -16.45 9.11
CA ASP A 251 -4.65 -17.25 8.53
C ASP A 251 -5.95 -17.15 9.33
N TRP A 252 -5.83 -17.18 10.66
CA TRP A 252 -6.97 -17.02 11.55
C TRP A 252 -7.62 -15.65 11.35
N ARG A 253 -6.82 -14.57 11.30
CA ARG A 253 -7.31 -13.21 10.99
C ARG A 253 -8.00 -13.16 9.63
N ASP A 254 -7.38 -13.71 8.59
CA ASP A 254 -7.92 -13.68 7.23
C ASP A 254 -9.26 -14.40 7.11
N LYS A 255 -9.45 -15.49 7.86
CA LYS A 255 -10.75 -16.19 7.97
C LYS A 255 -11.78 -15.38 8.74
N TRP A 256 -11.39 -14.72 9.83
CA TRP A 256 -12.29 -13.91 10.65
C TRP A 256 -12.74 -12.64 9.94
N LEU A 257 -11.83 -11.97 9.22
CA LEU A 257 -12.15 -10.75 8.46
C LEU A 257 -13.25 -11.00 7.42
N LEU A 258 -13.28 -12.19 6.80
CA LEU A 258 -14.33 -12.57 5.84
C LEU A 258 -15.71 -12.76 6.49
N LYS A 259 -15.78 -12.99 7.81
CA LYS A 259 -17.05 -13.16 8.54
C LYS A 259 -17.64 -11.86 9.07
N LEU A 260 -16.86 -10.77 9.08
CA LEU A 260 -17.35 -9.49 9.59
C LEU A 260 -18.39 -8.89 8.62
N PRO A 261 -19.50 -8.34 9.14
CA PRO A 261 -20.46 -7.63 8.30
C PRO A 261 -19.76 -6.43 7.63
N LEU A 262 -20.15 -6.14 6.38
CA LEU A 262 -19.59 -5.09 5.50
C LEU A 262 -18.10 -5.28 5.11
N ILE A 263 -17.19 -5.44 6.07
CA ILE A 263 -15.75 -5.66 5.81
C ILE A 263 -15.53 -7.00 5.13
N GLY A 264 -16.22 -8.06 5.55
CA GLY A 264 -16.11 -9.38 4.93
C GLY A 264 -16.59 -9.37 3.48
N ALA A 265 -17.70 -8.70 3.21
CA ALA A 265 -18.21 -8.50 1.85
C ALA A 265 -17.20 -7.71 0.98
N LEU A 266 -16.62 -6.63 1.52
CA LEU A 266 -15.59 -5.85 0.84
C LEU A 266 -14.36 -6.70 0.52
N MET A 267 -13.85 -7.45 1.49
CA MET A 267 -12.67 -8.31 1.33
C MET A 267 -12.93 -9.45 0.34
N TYR A 268 -14.12 -10.05 0.39
CA TYR A 268 -14.56 -11.10 -0.53
C TYR A 268 -14.64 -10.58 -1.97
N LYS A 269 -15.39 -9.49 -2.22
CA LYS A 269 -15.53 -8.92 -3.56
C LYS A 269 -14.18 -8.40 -4.09
N SER A 270 -13.34 -7.84 -3.23
CA SER A 270 -11.98 -7.43 -3.61
C SER A 270 -11.09 -8.61 -3.99
N ALA A 271 -11.20 -9.75 -3.30
CA ALA A 271 -10.46 -10.96 -3.65
C ALA A 271 -10.92 -11.54 -5.00
N VAL A 272 -12.23 -11.57 -5.27
CA VAL A 272 -12.79 -11.99 -6.56
C VAL A 272 -12.34 -11.05 -7.69
N ALA A 273 -12.42 -9.73 -7.47
CA ALA A 273 -11.95 -8.72 -8.44
C ALA A 273 -10.47 -8.91 -8.78
N ARG A 274 -9.60 -9.06 -7.77
CA ARG A 274 -8.16 -9.31 -7.97
C ARG A 274 -7.90 -10.64 -8.67
N TYR A 275 -8.63 -11.69 -8.32
CA TYR A 275 -8.54 -12.98 -9.00
C TYR A 275 -8.80 -12.81 -10.50
N ALA A 276 -9.97 -12.27 -10.85
CA ALA A 276 -10.40 -12.12 -12.24
C ALA A 276 -9.49 -11.16 -13.02
N ARG A 277 -9.12 -10.01 -12.43
CA ARG A 277 -8.22 -9.02 -13.04
C ARG A 277 -6.85 -9.60 -13.33
N THR A 278 -6.27 -10.30 -12.34
CA THR A 278 -4.94 -10.88 -12.46
C THR A 278 -4.97 -11.98 -13.51
N LEU A 279 -5.93 -12.92 -13.43
CA LEU A 279 -6.01 -14.04 -14.34
C LEU A 279 -6.27 -13.60 -15.79
N SER A 280 -7.20 -12.65 -16.00
CA SER A 280 -7.45 -12.02 -17.30
C SER A 280 -6.18 -11.41 -17.88
N THR A 281 -5.48 -10.57 -17.10
CA THR A 281 -4.27 -9.88 -17.58
C THR A 281 -3.15 -10.86 -17.93
N THR A 282 -2.94 -11.88 -17.09
CA THR A 282 -1.91 -12.91 -17.33
C THR A 282 -2.23 -13.80 -18.51
N PHE A 283 -3.48 -14.21 -18.64
CA PHE A 283 -3.90 -15.12 -19.69
C PHE A 283 -3.90 -14.41 -21.05
N ALA A 284 -4.39 -13.16 -21.09
CA ALA A 284 -4.32 -12.31 -22.27
C ALA A 284 -2.86 -12.16 -22.75
N ALA A 285 -1.92 -12.09 -21.80
CA ALA A 285 -0.48 -12.00 -22.03
C ALA A 285 0.18 -13.29 -22.56
N GLY A 286 -0.61 -14.35 -22.81
CA GLY A 286 -0.10 -15.60 -23.35
C GLY A 286 0.59 -16.48 -22.31
N VAL A 287 0.51 -16.14 -21.02
CA VAL A 287 1.06 -16.99 -19.95
C VAL A 287 0.18 -18.25 -19.83
N PRO A 288 0.77 -19.46 -19.80
CA PRO A 288 0.03 -20.70 -19.62
C PRO A 288 -0.89 -20.67 -18.39
N LEU A 289 -2.09 -21.22 -18.50
CA LEU A 289 -3.14 -21.11 -17.46
C LEU A 289 -2.65 -21.57 -16.07
N VAL A 290 -1.89 -22.66 -16.01
CA VAL A 290 -1.36 -23.22 -14.74
C VAL A 290 -0.35 -22.28 -14.07
N GLU A 291 0.45 -21.54 -14.85
CA GLU A 291 1.39 -20.54 -14.35
C GLU A 291 0.68 -19.23 -13.97
N ALA A 292 -0.32 -18.84 -14.76
CA ALA A 292 -1.20 -17.73 -14.47
C ALA A 292 -1.91 -17.93 -13.12
N LEU A 293 -2.47 -19.11 -12.86
CA LEU A 293 -3.11 -19.46 -11.59
C LEU A 293 -2.14 -19.40 -10.39
N ASP A 294 -0.86 -19.76 -10.59
CA ASP A 294 0.14 -19.65 -9.53
C ASP A 294 0.35 -18.18 -9.11
N SER A 295 0.48 -17.30 -10.11
CA SER A 295 0.59 -15.85 -9.91
C SER A 295 -0.66 -15.26 -9.25
N VAL A 296 -1.84 -15.70 -9.69
CA VAL A 296 -3.13 -15.27 -9.14
C VAL A 296 -3.25 -15.65 -7.66
N SER A 297 -2.74 -16.83 -7.26
CA SER A 297 -2.80 -17.27 -5.87
C SER A 297 -2.14 -16.28 -4.90
N GLY A 298 -1.05 -15.62 -5.33
CA GLY A 298 -0.37 -14.56 -4.58
C GLY A 298 -1.11 -13.22 -4.56
N ALA A 299 -1.88 -12.93 -5.61
CA ALA A 299 -2.56 -11.63 -5.81
C ALA A 299 -3.89 -11.49 -5.05
N THR A 300 -4.59 -12.60 -4.77
CA THR A 300 -5.93 -12.57 -4.11
C THR A 300 -5.91 -11.91 -2.73
N GLY A 301 -4.79 -11.95 -2.01
CA GLY A 301 -4.59 -11.20 -0.75
C GLY A 301 -5.32 -11.76 0.47
N ASN A 302 -5.97 -12.91 0.37
CA ASN A 302 -6.58 -13.64 1.48
C ASN A 302 -6.21 -15.13 1.41
N VAL A 303 -5.83 -15.75 2.53
CA VAL A 303 -5.39 -17.16 2.53
C VAL A 303 -6.46 -18.14 2.04
N VAL A 304 -7.74 -17.87 2.26
CA VAL A 304 -8.85 -18.74 1.85
C VAL A 304 -8.90 -18.82 0.32
N PHE A 305 -8.83 -17.68 -0.35
CA PHE A 305 -8.74 -17.60 -1.80
C PHE A 305 -7.43 -18.18 -2.33
N LYS A 306 -6.28 -17.88 -1.68
CA LYS A 306 -4.98 -18.44 -2.08
C LYS A 306 -5.00 -19.97 -2.13
N ARG A 307 -5.52 -20.62 -1.08
CA ARG A 307 -5.64 -22.09 -1.02
C ARG A 307 -6.61 -22.63 -2.06
N ALA A 308 -7.73 -21.95 -2.29
CA ALA A 308 -8.70 -22.33 -3.31
C ALA A 308 -8.07 -22.28 -4.71
N VAL A 309 -7.36 -21.21 -5.04
CA VAL A 309 -6.68 -21.04 -6.33
C VAL A 309 -5.56 -22.07 -6.51
N GLN A 310 -4.79 -22.37 -5.46
CA GLN A 310 -3.78 -23.44 -5.51
C GLN A 310 -4.40 -24.81 -5.78
N ARG A 311 -5.56 -25.11 -5.19
CA ARG A 311 -6.30 -26.35 -5.48
C ARG A 311 -6.80 -26.38 -6.91
N ILE A 312 -7.41 -25.29 -7.38
CA ILE A 312 -7.85 -25.14 -8.77
C ILE A 312 -6.68 -25.32 -9.75
N ARG A 313 -5.51 -24.75 -9.45
CA ARG A 313 -4.29 -24.94 -10.25
C ARG A 313 -3.91 -26.42 -10.37
N GLN A 314 -3.98 -27.17 -9.27
CA GLN A 314 -3.68 -28.60 -9.25
C GLN A 314 -4.71 -29.40 -10.04
N ASP A 315 -5.99 -29.06 -9.93
CA ASP A 315 -7.06 -29.72 -10.67
C ASP A 315 -6.90 -29.46 -12.19
N VAL A 316 -6.64 -28.21 -12.57
CA VAL A 316 -6.42 -27.80 -13.98
C VAL A 316 -5.15 -28.42 -14.57
N SER A 317 -4.07 -28.56 -13.79
CA SER A 317 -2.85 -29.23 -14.27
C SER A 317 -3.05 -30.72 -14.54
N THR A 318 -4.07 -31.34 -13.94
CA THR A 318 -4.51 -32.72 -14.24
C THR A 318 -5.53 -32.81 -15.37
N GLY A 319 -5.88 -31.69 -16.01
CA GLY A 319 -6.80 -31.63 -17.15
C GLY A 319 -8.26 -31.38 -16.78
N MET A 320 -8.58 -31.08 -15.52
CA MET A 320 -9.93 -30.68 -15.12
C MET A 320 -10.26 -29.28 -15.63
N GLN A 321 -11.49 -29.06 -16.09
CA GLN A 321 -11.94 -27.73 -16.52
C GLN A 321 -11.86 -26.72 -15.37
N LEU A 322 -11.46 -25.48 -15.70
CA LEU A 322 -11.30 -24.40 -14.75
C LEU A 322 -12.63 -24.06 -14.08
N ASN A 323 -13.72 -23.95 -14.86
CA ASN A 323 -15.04 -23.63 -14.33
C ASN A 323 -15.54 -24.67 -13.30
N PHE A 324 -15.24 -25.95 -13.54
CA PHE A 324 -15.67 -27.05 -12.68
C PHE A 324 -14.88 -27.02 -11.37
N SER A 325 -13.57 -26.82 -11.45
CA SER A 325 -12.68 -26.67 -10.29
C SER A 325 -13.07 -25.46 -9.43
N MET A 326 -13.43 -24.33 -10.07
CA MET A 326 -13.95 -23.15 -9.38
C MET A 326 -15.26 -23.44 -8.64
N ARG A 327 -16.20 -24.17 -9.26
CA ARG A 327 -17.46 -24.57 -8.64
C ARG A 327 -17.23 -25.50 -7.45
N ALA A 328 -16.36 -26.50 -7.60
CA ALA A 328 -16.01 -27.45 -6.54
C ALA A 328 -15.36 -26.78 -5.32
N SER A 329 -14.66 -25.65 -5.51
CA SER A 329 -14.07 -24.90 -4.40
C SER A 329 -15.10 -24.23 -3.47
N GLY A 330 -16.33 -23.97 -3.94
CA GLY A 330 -17.41 -23.34 -3.17
C GLY A 330 -17.15 -21.89 -2.76
N ILE A 331 -16.10 -21.25 -3.25
CA ILE A 331 -15.67 -19.89 -2.82
C ILE A 331 -15.99 -18.83 -3.86
N PHE A 332 -16.10 -19.19 -5.14
CA PHE A 332 -16.35 -18.23 -6.20
C PHE A 332 -17.84 -17.98 -6.42
N PRO A 333 -18.24 -16.73 -6.73
CA PRO A 333 -19.63 -16.42 -7.02
C PRO A 333 -20.05 -16.96 -8.40
N ASN A 334 -21.36 -17.18 -8.57
CA ASN A 334 -21.93 -17.77 -9.79
C ASN A 334 -21.54 -17.01 -11.07
N LEU A 335 -21.53 -15.66 -11.03
CA LEU A 335 -21.13 -14.84 -12.17
C LEU A 335 -19.70 -15.17 -12.63
N ALA A 336 -18.75 -15.31 -11.69
CA ALA A 336 -17.37 -15.65 -12.03
C ALA A 336 -17.26 -17.05 -12.62
N ILE A 337 -18.00 -18.03 -12.08
CA ILE A 337 -18.02 -19.42 -12.59
C ILE A 337 -18.62 -19.47 -13.99
N GLN A 338 -19.74 -18.78 -14.23
CA GLN A 338 -20.43 -18.77 -15.53
C GLN A 338 -19.59 -18.11 -16.62
N MET A 339 -19.02 -16.94 -16.32
CA MET A 339 -18.15 -16.22 -17.26
C MET A 339 -16.88 -17.02 -17.58
N THR A 340 -16.34 -17.74 -16.59
CA THR A 340 -15.23 -18.68 -16.81
C THR A 340 -15.64 -19.82 -17.73
N ALA A 341 -16.82 -20.42 -17.53
CA ALA A 341 -17.31 -21.50 -18.40
C ALA A 341 -17.47 -21.02 -19.85
N ILE A 342 -18.11 -19.86 -20.06
CA ILE A 342 -18.27 -19.25 -21.38
C ILE A 342 -16.91 -18.95 -22.02
N GLY A 343 -15.97 -18.37 -21.26
CA GLY A 343 -14.63 -18.05 -21.74
C GLY A 343 -13.78 -19.27 -22.06
N GLU A 344 -13.92 -20.36 -21.30
CA GLU A 344 -13.23 -21.63 -21.52
C GLU A 344 -13.77 -22.35 -22.77
N GLU A 345 -15.08 -22.30 -23.01
CA GLU A 345 -15.71 -22.91 -24.19
C GLU A 345 -15.49 -22.11 -25.48
N SER A 346 -15.50 -20.77 -25.38
CA SER A 346 -15.30 -19.87 -26.54
C SER A 346 -13.84 -19.51 -26.81
N GLY A 347 -12.91 -19.89 -25.93
CA GLY A 347 -11.49 -19.49 -25.99
C GLY A 347 -11.21 -18.03 -25.61
N ALA A 348 -12.23 -17.26 -25.19
CA ALA A 348 -12.13 -15.85 -24.81
C ALA A 348 -12.12 -15.67 -23.27
N LEU A 349 -11.30 -16.45 -22.57
CA LEU A 349 -11.25 -16.46 -21.11
C LEU A 349 -10.79 -15.13 -20.52
N ASP A 350 -9.84 -14.46 -21.18
CA ASP A 350 -9.34 -13.14 -20.81
C ASP A 350 -10.44 -12.06 -20.84
N ASP A 351 -11.22 -11.99 -21.91
CA ASP A 351 -12.32 -11.04 -22.07
C ASP A 351 -13.44 -11.28 -21.05
N MET A 352 -13.81 -12.55 -20.82
CA MET A 352 -14.86 -12.88 -19.87
C MET A 352 -14.45 -12.57 -18.43
N LEU A 353 -13.20 -12.87 -18.06
CA LEU A 353 -12.66 -12.52 -16.75
C LEU A 353 -12.44 -11.02 -16.57
N ASP A 354 -12.15 -10.27 -17.64
CA ASP A 354 -12.06 -8.79 -17.58
C ASP A 354 -13.40 -8.16 -17.20
N LYS A 355 -14.51 -8.68 -17.75
CA LYS A 355 -15.87 -8.26 -17.38
C LYS A 355 -16.18 -8.59 -15.92
N VAL A 356 -15.82 -9.79 -15.45
CA VAL A 356 -15.96 -10.17 -14.03
C VAL A 356 -15.16 -9.23 -13.14
N ALA A 357 -13.91 -8.94 -13.51
CA ALA A 357 -13.05 -8.03 -12.77
C ALA A 357 -13.69 -6.65 -12.65
N SER A 358 -14.11 -6.07 -13.77
CA SER A 358 -14.70 -4.73 -13.83
C SER A 358 -16.01 -4.64 -13.04
N PHE A 359 -16.84 -5.69 -13.09
CA PHE A 359 -18.07 -5.76 -12.27
C PHE A 359 -17.76 -5.77 -10.77
N TYR A 360 -16.84 -6.63 -10.31
CA TYR A 360 -16.51 -6.70 -8.88
C TYR A 360 -15.66 -5.51 -8.40
N GLU A 361 -14.89 -4.86 -9.27
CA GLU A 361 -14.22 -3.59 -8.99
C GLU A 361 -15.27 -2.50 -8.71
N ALA A 362 -16.31 -2.37 -9.54
CA ALA A 362 -17.41 -1.43 -9.32
C ALA A 362 -18.21 -1.74 -8.05
N GLU A 363 -18.46 -3.02 -7.76
CA GLU A 363 -19.11 -3.43 -6.51
C GLU A 363 -18.26 -3.11 -5.27
N VAL A 364 -16.94 -3.23 -5.37
CA VAL A 364 -16.02 -2.81 -4.30
C VAL A 364 -16.06 -1.29 -4.13
N ASP A 365 -16.10 -0.55 -5.22
CA ASP A 365 -16.24 0.92 -5.19
C ASP A 365 -17.52 1.34 -4.47
N ASN A 366 -18.67 0.76 -4.83
CA ASN A 366 -19.95 1.02 -4.17
C ASN A 366 -19.92 0.68 -2.68
N LEU A 367 -19.30 -0.44 -2.30
CA LEU A 367 -19.16 -0.82 -0.89
C LEU A 367 -18.28 0.16 -0.10
N VAL A 368 -17.20 0.65 -0.71
CA VAL A 368 -16.32 1.64 -0.07
C VAL A 368 -17.07 2.96 0.15
N ASP A 369 -17.87 3.39 -0.81
CA ASP A 369 -18.65 4.63 -0.71
C ASP A 369 -19.76 4.49 0.35
N ASN A 370 -20.46 3.35 0.37
CA ASN A 370 -21.47 3.03 1.39
C ASN A 370 -20.88 2.88 2.80
N LEU A 371 -19.68 2.29 2.93
CA LEU A 371 -18.97 2.25 4.21
C LEU A 371 -18.72 3.67 4.70
N THR A 372 -18.24 4.55 3.81
CA THR A 372 -17.94 5.94 4.18
C THR A 372 -19.19 6.70 4.65
N SER A 373 -20.34 6.51 3.98
CA SER A 373 -21.59 7.18 4.38
C SER A 373 -22.19 6.66 5.68
N LEU A 374 -22.13 5.35 5.93
CA LEU A 374 -22.64 4.74 7.19
C LEU A 374 -21.79 5.10 8.41
N MET A 375 -20.53 5.47 8.20
CA MET A 375 -19.64 5.82 9.29
C MET A 375 -20.01 7.13 9.98
N GLU A 376 -20.60 8.09 9.26
CA GLU A 376 -21.00 9.37 9.86
C GLU A 376 -22.10 9.21 10.91
N PRO A 377 -23.24 8.52 10.65
CA PRO A 377 -24.23 8.21 11.68
C PRO A 377 -23.67 7.42 12.86
N PHE A 378 -22.80 6.44 12.59
CA PHE A 378 -22.21 5.62 13.65
C PHE A 378 -21.31 6.45 14.58
N ILE A 379 -20.50 7.34 14.00
CA ILE A 379 -19.68 8.31 14.73
C ILE A 379 -20.55 9.24 15.55
N MET A 380 -21.63 9.79 14.97
CA MET A 380 -22.55 10.68 15.69
C MET A 380 -23.21 9.97 16.88
N VAL A 381 -23.62 8.70 16.73
CA VAL A 381 -24.17 7.90 17.82
C VAL A 381 -23.12 7.68 18.91
N ILE A 382 -21.90 7.28 18.56
CA ILE A 382 -20.82 7.08 19.54
C ILE A 382 -20.51 8.38 20.30
N LEU A 383 -20.30 9.49 19.58
CA LEU A 383 -20.02 10.78 20.19
C LEU A 383 -21.19 11.24 21.06
N GLY A 384 -22.43 11.09 20.59
CA GLY A 384 -23.63 11.42 21.34
C GLY A 384 -23.75 10.61 22.63
N VAL A 385 -23.51 9.30 22.57
CA VAL A 385 -23.53 8.42 23.75
C VAL A 385 -22.40 8.74 24.72
N VAL A 386 -21.19 8.97 24.23
CA VAL A 386 -20.02 9.25 25.08
C VAL A 386 -20.12 10.63 25.71
N VAL A 387 -20.33 11.68 24.91
CA VAL A 387 -20.42 13.06 25.41
C VAL A 387 -21.71 13.26 26.19
N GLY A 388 -22.85 12.77 25.69
CA GLY A 388 -24.13 12.83 26.39
C GLY A 388 -24.10 12.04 27.70
N GLY A 389 -23.51 10.84 27.70
CA GLY A 389 -23.30 10.05 28.91
C GLY A 389 -22.45 10.78 29.95
N LEU A 390 -21.36 11.44 29.53
CA LEU A 390 -20.55 12.27 30.42
C LEU A 390 -21.33 13.44 30.99
N VAL A 391 -22.08 14.17 30.16
CA VAL A 391 -22.93 15.29 30.61
C VAL A 391 -23.96 14.80 31.62
N VAL A 392 -24.68 13.71 31.32
CA VAL A 392 -25.65 13.12 32.27
C VAL A 392 -24.96 12.75 33.58
N ALA A 393 -23.79 12.10 33.54
CA ALA A 393 -23.05 11.74 34.75
C ALA A 393 -22.69 12.96 35.60
N MET A 394 -22.41 14.11 34.98
CA MET A 394 -22.04 15.34 35.69
C MET A 394 -23.24 16.12 36.24
N TYR A 395 -24.39 16.07 35.55
CA TYR A 395 -25.59 16.80 35.96
C TYR A 395 -26.51 16.01 36.90
N LEU A 396 -26.48 14.67 36.85
CA LEU A 396 -27.32 13.82 37.69
C LEU A 396 -27.19 14.10 39.20
N PRO A 397 -25.99 14.36 39.77
CA PRO A 397 -25.84 14.75 41.17
C PRO A 397 -26.53 16.09 41.51
N ILE A 398 -26.54 17.05 40.57
CA ILE A 398 -27.17 18.36 40.76
C ILE A 398 -28.67 18.19 40.97
N PHE A 399 -29.32 17.34 40.16
CA PHE A 399 -30.75 17.06 40.29
C PHE A 399 -31.11 16.36 41.61
N GLN A 400 -30.27 15.43 42.07
CA GLN A 400 -30.51 14.73 43.34
C GLN A 400 -30.33 15.65 44.55
N LEU A 401 -29.32 16.52 44.52
CA LEU A 401 -29.12 17.55 45.54
C LEU A 401 -30.27 18.56 45.57
N GLY A 402 -30.79 18.96 44.41
CA GLY A 402 -31.94 19.86 44.29
C GLY A 402 -33.27 19.24 44.73
N SER A 403 -33.37 17.92 44.83
CA SER A 403 -34.55 17.21 45.37
C SER A 403 -34.46 16.88 46.86
N ALA A 404 -33.28 17.09 47.47
CA ALA A 404 -33.00 16.82 48.89
C ALA A 404 -33.08 18.08 49.78
N ILE A 405 -33.41 19.23 49.18
CA ILE A 405 -33.75 20.52 49.80
C ILE A 405 -35.21 20.79 49.43
#